data_AF-A0A926BY57-F1
#
_entry.id   AF-A0A926BY57-F1
#
_cell.length_a   1.000
_cell.length_b   1.000
_cell.length_c   1.000
_cell.angle_alpha   90.00
_cell.angle_beta   90.00
_cell.angle_gamma   90.00
#
_symmetry.space_group_name_H-M   'P 1'
#
loop_
_entity.id
_entity.type
_entity.pdbx_description
1 polymer ?
#
loop_
_entity_poly.entity_id
_entity_poly.type
_entity_poly.pdbx_seq_one_letter_code
_entity_poly.pdbx_strand_id
1 'polypeptide(L)'
;MQLLSQLSPKTARRTGFFLFVLSCCTVVAAMALPFVSLPVSGPVKTGLITALVVGGELAFATSLALLGKAYFAKLTALISLPDAPYTAFFAITGVIVWAVATLALRLWGHYILILGNTPLTIGAFVGVAGLMIALMQGLYRAKAVPAGGRLTAAVVFALPGMVLDAGTVFFFSDVFPNMRPDADALFAAWLFWGYSIVLLTGIVLPGKPQQP
;
A
#
# COMPACT_ATOMS: atom_id res chain seq x y z
N MET A 1 16.62 15.66 -17.96
CA MET A 1 15.78 15.09 -19.04
C MET A 1 16.53 14.72 -20.31
N GLN A 2 17.59 15.45 -20.74
CA GLN A 2 18.37 15.13 -21.96
C GLN A 2 19.12 13.78 -21.96
N LEU A 3 19.47 13.21 -20.80
CA LEU A 3 20.17 11.92 -20.71
C LEU A 3 19.24 10.71 -20.96
N LEU A 4 17.95 10.83 -20.61
CA LEU A 4 16.96 9.75 -20.78
C LEU A 4 16.53 9.57 -22.24
N SER A 5 16.60 10.65 -23.04
CA SER A 5 16.25 10.62 -24.47
C SER A 5 17.30 9.95 -25.36
N GLN A 6 18.50 9.66 -24.84
CA GLN A 6 19.56 8.98 -25.59
C GLN A 6 19.58 7.45 -25.39
N LEU A 7 18.74 6.91 -24.52
CA LEU A 7 18.66 5.48 -24.27
C LEU A 7 17.88 4.77 -25.39
N SER A 8 18.40 3.62 -25.84
CA SER A 8 17.64 2.77 -26.76
C SER A 8 16.31 2.31 -26.12
N PRO A 9 15.22 2.12 -26.89
CA PRO A 9 13.92 1.75 -26.34
C PRO A 9 13.94 0.48 -25.49
N LYS A 10 14.77 -0.50 -25.88
CA LYS A 10 14.95 -1.77 -25.15
C LYS A 10 15.70 -1.57 -23.84
N THR A 11 16.73 -0.73 -23.85
CA THR A 11 17.52 -0.39 -22.65
C THR A 11 16.71 0.47 -21.69
N ALA A 12 15.96 1.45 -22.19
CA ALA A 12 15.05 2.27 -21.41
C ALA A 12 14.01 1.42 -20.68
N ARG A 13 13.40 0.44 -21.38
CA ARG A 13 12.42 -0.47 -20.77
C ARG A 13 13.01 -1.37 -19.68
N ARG A 14 14.20 -1.94 -19.90
CA ARG A 14 14.88 -2.76 -18.87
C ARG A 14 15.26 -1.93 -17.65
N THR A 15 15.83 -0.76 -17.88
CA THR A 15 16.24 0.17 -16.81
C THR A 15 15.02 0.64 -16.02
N GLY A 16 13.92 0.97 -16.71
CA GLY A 16 12.66 1.34 -16.07
C GLY A 16 12.12 0.22 -15.19
N PHE A 17 12.09 -1.02 -15.67
CA PHE A 17 11.65 -2.15 -14.84
C PHE A 17 12.55 -2.37 -13.62
N PHE A 18 13.87 -2.29 -13.79
CA PHE A 18 14.82 -2.39 -12.69
C PHE A 18 14.60 -1.30 -11.63
N LEU A 19 14.45 -0.04 -12.06
CA LEU A 19 14.20 1.08 -11.14
C LEU A 19 12.85 0.95 -10.42
N PHE A 20 11.83 0.40 -11.08
CA PHE A 20 10.56 0.09 -10.44
C PHE A 20 10.72 -0.96 -9.33
N VAL A 21 11.42 -2.07 -9.60
CA VAL A 21 11.70 -3.09 -8.58
C VAL A 21 12.54 -2.52 -7.44
N LEU A 22 13.57 -1.74 -7.75
CA LEU A 22 14.41 -1.07 -6.76
C LEU A 22 13.57 -0.16 -5.85
N SER A 23 12.67 0.63 -6.43
CA SER A 23 11.72 1.47 -5.68
C SER A 23 10.90 0.64 -4.69
N CYS A 24 10.30 -0.48 -5.13
CA CYS A 24 9.57 -1.37 -4.22
C CYS A 24 10.46 -1.88 -3.07
N CYS A 25 11.72 -2.27 -3.36
CA CYS A 25 12.66 -2.71 -2.34
C CYS A 25 12.99 -1.60 -1.32
N THR A 26 13.13 -0.35 -1.76
CA THR A 26 13.39 0.76 -0.85
C THR A 26 12.25 1.02 0.12
N VAL A 27 10.99 0.85 -0.32
CA VAL A 27 9.80 0.96 0.55
C VAL A 27 9.80 -0.16 1.58
N VAL A 28 10.06 -1.41 1.17
CA VAL A 28 10.15 -2.54 2.10
C VAL A 28 11.27 -2.33 3.13
N ALA A 29 12.44 -1.86 2.69
CA ALA A 29 13.56 -1.57 3.57
C ALA A 29 13.22 -0.44 4.57
N ALA A 30 12.59 0.64 4.10
CA ALA A 30 12.14 1.74 4.94
C ALA A 30 11.11 1.28 5.99
N MET A 31 10.20 0.37 5.63
CA MET A 31 9.22 -0.20 6.55
C MET A 31 9.84 -1.15 7.58
N ALA A 32 10.88 -1.89 7.22
CA ALA A 32 11.57 -2.81 8.12
C ALA A 32 12.49 -2.09 9.12
N LEU A 33 13.09 -0.98 8.70
CA LEU A 33 14.11 -0.24 9.46
C LEU A 33 13.69 0.15 10.88
N PRO A 34 12.45 0.63 11.16
CA PRO A 34 11.97 0.91 12.51
C PRO A 34 12.14 -0.28 13.46
N PHE A 35 11.96 -1.51 12.97
CA PHE A 35 12.02 -2.75 13.75
C PHE A 35 13.43 -3.33 13.92
N VAL A 36 14.43 -2.79 13.20
CA VAL A 36 15.82 -3.25 13.30
C VAL A 36 16.59 -2.41 14.32
N SER A 37 17.22 -3.07 15.29
CA SER A 37 18.12 -2.48 16.26
C SER A 37 19.47 -2.18 15.61
N LEU A 38 19.62 -0.99 15.03
CA LEU A 38 20.87 -0.53 14.43
C LEU A 38 21.73 0.23 15.46
N PRO A 39 23.06 0.07 15.47
CA PRO A 39 23.98 0.78 16.34
C PRO A 39 24.23 2.21 15.84
N VAL A 40 23.17 2.96 15.53
CA VAL A 40 23.21 4.34 15.03
C VAL A 40 22.27 5.22 15.84
N SER A 41 22.57 6.51 15.92
CA SER A 41 21.73 7.46 16.67
C SER A 41 20.34 7.61 16.03
N GLY A 42 19.35 7.94 16.86
CA GLY A 42 17.96 8.15 16.41
C GLY A 42 17.83 9.07 15.18
N PRO A 43 18.46 10.26 15.18
CA PRO A 43 18.42 11.17 14.02
C PRO A 43 19.00 10.55 12.74
N VAL A 44 20.07 9.75 12.85
CA VAL A 44 20.69 9.08 11.70
C VAL A 44 19.78 7.98 11.15
N LYS A 45 19.10 7.23 12.03
CA LYS A 45 18.11 6.21 11.63
C LYS A 45 16.93 6.84 10.89
N THR A 46 16.40 7.97 11.38
CA THR A 46 15.34 8.71 10.69
C THR A 46 15.83 9.23 9.33
N GLY A 47 17.03 9.80 9.26
CA GLY A 47 17.63 10.27 7.99
C GLY A 47 17.79 9.15 6.96
N LEU A 48 18.17 7.93 7.38
CA LEU A 48 18.23 6.75 6.52
C LEU A 48 16.86 6.35 5.96
N ILE A 49 15.82 6.35 6.79
CA ILE A 49 14.44 6.07 6.35
C ILE A 49 14.01 7.10 5.30
N THR A 50 14.22 8.39 5.57
CA THR A 50 13.89 9.47 4.62
C THR A 50 14.64 9.31 3.31
N ALA A 51 15.95 9.00 3.35
CA ALA A 51 16.75 8.81 2.15
C ALA A 51 16.26 7.61 1.31
N LEU A 52 15.87 6.51 1.96
CA LEU A 52 15.28 5.35 1.28
C LEU A 52 13.95 5.69 0.62
N VAL A 53 13.06 6.40 1.32
CA VAL A 53 11.74 6.79 0.77
C VAL A 53 11.92 7.74 -0.41
N VAL A 54 12.67 8.83 -0.24
CA VAL A 54 12.90 9.82 -1.32
C VAL A 54 13.63 9.19 -2.50
N GLY A 55 14.65 8.37 -2.26
CA GLY A 55 15.35 7.63 -3.31
C GLY A 55 14.42 6.66 -4.05
N GLY A 56 13.53 5.98 -3.32
CA GLY A 56 12.50 5.11 -3.86
C GLY A 56 11.50 5.83 -4.75
N GLU A 57 11.02 6.99 -4.34
CA GLU A 57 10.09 7.83 -5.11
C GLU A 57 10.74 8.37 -6.38
N LEU A 58 11.99 8.84 -6.29
CA LEU A 58 12.76 9.29 -7.47
C LEU A 58 13.01 8.14 -8.45
N ALA A 59 13.34 6.95 -7.94
CA ALA A 59 13.47 5.74 -8.75
C ALA A 59 12.15 5.37 -9.43
N PHE A 60 11.02 5.47 -8.71
CA PHE A 60 9.69 5.23 -9.25
C PHE A 60 9.32 6.23 -10.35
N ALA A 61 9.47 7.53 -10.10
CA ALA A 61 9.17 8.58 -11.08
C ALA A 61 10.04 8.41 -12.34
N THR A 62 11.33 8.09 -12.17
CA THR A 62 12.25 7.82 -13.28
C THR A 62 11.86 6.55 -14.03
N SER A 63 11.42 5.51 -13.32
CA SER A 63 10.90 4.28 -13.93
C SER A 63 9.70 4.57 -14.82
N LEU A 64 8.79 5.42 -14.35
CA LEU A 64 7.57 5.78 -15.04
C LEU A 64 7.86 6.60 -16.30
N ALA A 65 8.80 7.53 -16.21
CA ALA A 65 9.30 8.30 -17.34
C ALA A 65 9.96 7.40 -18.42
N LEU A 66 10.72 6.38 -18.00
CA LEU A 66 11.40 5.44 -18.89
C LEU A 66 10.48 4.39 -19.52
N LEU A 67 9.47 3.94 -18.78
CA LEU A 67 8.49 2.96 -19.25
C LEU A 67 7.47 3.57 -20.22
N GLY A 68 7.28 4.89 -20.15
CA GLY A 68 6.61 5.70 -21.18
C GLY A 68 5.13 5.39 -21.39
N LYS A 69 4.58 5.85 -22.53
CA LYS A 69 3.13 5.82 -22.82
C LYS A 69 2.52 4.42 -22.81
N ALA A 70 3.27 3.39 -23.19
CA ALA A 70 2.76 2.00 -23.20
C ALA A 70 2.48 1.47 -21.78
N TYR A 71 3.29 1.88 -20.81
CA TYR A 71 3.04 1.54 -19.41
C TYR A 71 1.89 2.35 -18.83
N PHE A 72 1.85 3.66 -19.11
CA PHE A 72 0.69 4.49 -18.74
C PHE A 72 -0.62 3.98 -19.34
N ALA A 73 -0.63 3.51 -20.59
CA ALA A 73 -1.79 2.89 -21.21
C ALA A 73 -2.22 1.61 -20.49
N LYS A 74 -1.27 0.80 -20.02
CA LYS A 74 -1.57 -0.37 -19.18
C LYS A 74 -2.05 0.02 -17.79
N LEU A 75 -1.46 1.05 -17.19
CA LEU A 75 -1.84 1.56 -15.87
C LEU A 75 -3.24 2.19 -15.90
N THR A 76 -3.54 3.00 -16.93
CA THR A 76 -4.88 3.53 -17.17
C THR A 76 -5.88 2.44 -17.52
N ALA A 77 -5.49 1.42 -18.31
CA ALA A 77 -6.34 0.24 -18.50
C ALA A 77 -6.58 -0.57 -17.21
N LEU A 78 -5.64 -0.51 -16.25
CA LEU A 78 -5.78 -1.13 -14.93
C LEU A 78 -6.69 -0.29 -14.00
N ILE A 79 -6.66 1.03 -14.15
CA ILE A 79 -7.45 2.01 -13.36
C ILE A 79 -8.86 2.22 -13.93
N SER A 80 -9.06 1.99 -15.23
CA SER A 80 -10.39 1.92 -15.84
C SER A 80 -11.18 0.88 -15.07
N LEU A 81 -12.06 1.37 -14.19
CA LEU A 81 -12.87 0.55 -13.31
C LEU A 81 -13.58 -0.47 -14.19
N PRO A 82 -13.28 -1.77 -14.02
CA PRO A 82 -13.87 -2.77 -14.89
C PRO A 82 -15.38 -2.77 -14.68
N ASP A 83 -16.14 -2.98 -15.76
CA ASP A 83 -17.59 -3.16 -15.76
C ASP A 83 -17.99 -4.52 -15.16
N ALA A 84 -17.43 -4.85 -14.01
CA ALA A 84 -17.83 -5.98 -13.21
C ALA A 84 -19.01 -5.58 -12.31
N PRO A 85 -20.01 -6.46 -12.12
CA PRO A 85 -21.23 -6.15 -11.35
C PRO A 85 -20.97 -5.86 -9.86
N TYR A 86 -19.76 -6.15 -9.37
CA TYR A 86 -19.36 -5.93 -7.98
C TYR A 86 -18.46 -4.69 -7.78
N THR A 87 -18.05 -3.99 -8.85
CA THR A 87 -17.07 -2.89 -8.78
C THR A 87 -17.52 -1.78 -7.82
N ALA A 88 -18.74 -1.24 -8.00
CA ALA A 88 -19.27 -0.19 -7.13
C ALA A 88 -19.36 -0.64 -5.66
N PHE A 89 -19.75 -1.90 -5.42
CA PHE A 89 -19.82 -2.44 -4.07
C PHE A 89 -18.45 -2.45 -3.38
N PHE A 90 -17.41 -2.97 -4.04
CA PHE A 90 -16.06 -3.01 -3.46
C PHE A 90 -15.48 -1.60 -3.27
N ALA A 91 -15.70 -0.67 -4.20
CA ALA A 91 -15.24 0.71 -4.08
C ALA A 91 -15.87 1.41 -2.86
N ILE A 92 -17.20 1.33 -2.73
CA ILE A 92 -17.94 1.92 -1.60
C ILE A 92 -17.52 1.25 -0.29
N THR A 93 -17.39 -0.08 -0.27
CA THR A 93 -16.96 -0.80 0.93
C THR A 93 -15.55 -0.38 1.34
N GLY A 94 -14.64 -0.18 0.38
CA GLY A 94 -13.29 0.34 0.64
C GLY A 94 -13.31 1.70 1.35
N VAL A 95 -14.15 2.63 0.88
CA VAL A 95 -14.35 3.94 1.52
C VAL A 95 -14.93 3.80 2.93
N ILE A 96 -15.92 2.93 3.12
CA ILE A 96 -16.52 2.70 4.44
C ILE A 96 -15.50 2.11 5.41
N VAL A 97 -14.74 1.10 4.98
CA VAL A 97 -13.70 0.46 5.82
C VAL A 97 -12.60 1.45 6.16
N TRP A 98 -12.17 2.27 5.20
CA TRP A 98 -11.26 3.39 5.45
C TRP A 98 -11.82 4.32 6.54
N ALA A 99 -13.05 4.83 6.38
CA ALA A 99 -13.63 5.78 7.34
C ALA A 99 -13.77 5.18 8.74
N VAL A 100 -14.18 3.91 8.84
CA VAL A 100 -14.26 3.18 10.11
C VAL A 100 -12.88 2.98 10.73
N ALA A 101 -11.86 2.62 9.94
CA ALA A 101 -10.50 2.43 10.42
C ALA A 101 -9.89 3.77 10.89
N THR A 102 -10.06 4.84 10.14
CA THR A 102 -9.65 6.20 10.53
C THR A 102 -10.32 6.61 11.83
N LEU A 103 -11.64 6.41 11.95
CA LEU A 103 -12.35 6.74 13.20
C LEU A 103 -11.85 5.88 14.37
N ALA A 104 -11.63 4.58 14.15
CA ALA A 104 -11.13 3.69 15.19
C ALA A 104 -9.72 4.11 15.67
N LEU A 105 -8.82 4.46 14.76
CA LEU A 105 -7.48 4.95 15.11
C LEU A 105 -7.54 6.33 15.76
N ARG A 106 -8.47 7.19 15.36
CA ARG A 106 -8.69 8.48 16.03
C ARG A 106 -9.20 8.35 17.47
N LEU A 107 -9.89 7.26 17.80
CA LEU A 107 -10.41 7.01 19.15
C LEU A 107 -9.46 6.17 20.01
N TRP A 108 -8.79 5.17 19.41
CA TRP A 108 -8.01 4.15 20.12
C TRP A 108 -6.58 3.98 19.62
N GLY A 109 -6.13 4.73 18.62
CA GLY A 109 -4.83 4.56 17.97
C GLY A 109 -3.63 4.71 18.91
N HIS A 110 -3.76 5.51 19.98
CA HIS A 110 -2.74 5.65 21.02
C HIS A 110 -2.55 4.40 21.89
N TYR A 111 -3.49 3.44 21.84
CA TYR A 111 -3.34 2.13 22.46
C TYR A 111 -2.82 1.05 21.49
N ILE A 112 -2.81 1.32 20.19
CA ILE A 112 -2.52 0.31 19.15
C ILE A 112 -1.12 0.51 18.58
N LEU A 113 -0.77 1.74 18.19
CA LEU A 113 0.50 2.08 17.56
C LEU A 113 1.41 2.85 18.51
N ILE A 114 1.96 2.14 19.50
CA ILE A 114 2.85 2.72 20.52
C ILE A 114 4.32 2.46 20.17
N LEU A 115 5.04 3.54 19.87
CA LEU A 115 6.49 3.53 19.74
C LEU A 115 7.16 3.03 21.03
N GLY A 116 7.96 1.97 20.91
CA GLY A 116 8.69 1.36 22.03
C GLY A 116 8.04 0.10 22.63
N ASN A 117 6.78 -0.20 22.28
CA ASN A 117 6.13 -1.46 22.66
C ASN A 117 6.08 -2.44 21.46
N THR A 118 7.21 -3.10 21.22
CA THR A 118 7.40 -4.01 20.07
C THR A 118 6.39 -5.16 20.05
N PRO A 119 6.13 -5.90 21.16
CA PRO A 119 5.17 -7.01 21.14
C PRO A 119 3.76 -6.56 20.76
N LEU A 120 3.30 -5.43 21.31
CA LEU A 120 1.97 -4.89 20.99
C LEU A 120 1.87 -4.46 19.53
N THR A 121 2.89 -3.76 19.03
CA THR A 121 2.94 -3.33 17.62
C THR A 121 2.91 -4.54 16.68
N ILE A 122 3.70 -5.59 16.95
CA ILE A 122 3.65 -6.84 16.16
C ILE A 122 2.26 -7.47 16.23
N GLY A 123 1.69 -7.58 17.44
CA GLY A 123 0.34 -8.13 17.63
C GLY A 123 -0.72 -7.36 16.84
N ALA A 124 -0.61 -6.03 16.79
CA ALA A 124 -1.49 -5.19 16.01
C ALA A 124 -1.34 -5.46 14.49
N PHE A 125 -0.11 -5.54 13.97
CA PHE A 125 0.15 -5.81 12.53
C PHE A 125 -0.34 -7.21 12.11
N VAL A 126 -0.13 -8.22 12.95
CA VAL A 126 -0.64 -9.57 12.73
C VAL A 126 -2.18 -9.58 12.82
N GLY A 127 -2.74 -8.88 13.80
CA GLY A 127 -4.17 -8.76 14.01
C GLY A 127 -4.88 -8.12 12.80
N VAL A 128 -4.38 -6.99 12.29
CA VAL A 128 -4.95 -6.35 11.11
C VAL A 128 -4.78 -7.19 9.86
N ALA A 129 -3.66 -7.93 9.71
CA ALA A 129 -3.50 -8.86 8.59
C ALA A 129 -4.59 -9.95 8.61
N GLY A 130 -4.79 -10.59 9.76
CA GLY A 130 -5.85 -11.60 9.93
C GLY A 130 -7.24 -11.03 9.67
N LEU A 131 -7.53 -9.84 10.21
CA LEU A 131 -8.80 -9.14 10.02
C LEU A 131 -9.06 -8.82 8.53
N MET A 132 -8.07 -8.27 7.82
CA MET A 132 -8.20 -7.94 6.40
C MET A 132 -8.37 -9.18 5.53
N ILE A 133 -7.68 -10.28 5.84
CA ILE A 133 -7.88 -11.56 5.13
C ILE A 133 -9.30 -12.07 5.33
N ALA A 134 -9.79 -12.11 6.58
CA ALA A 134 -11.13 -12.57 6.89
C ALA A 134 -12.21 -11.69 6.23
N LEU A 135 -12.03 -10.36 6.29
CA LEU A 135 -12.91 -9.39 5.64
C LEU A 135 -12.98 -9.64 4.14
N MET A 136 -11.83 -9.67 3.45
CA MET A 136 -11.80 -9.86 2.00
C MET A 136 -12.39 -11.20 1.59
N GLN A 137 -12.11 -12.28 2.33
CA GLN A 137 -12.74 -13.58 2.10
C GLN A 137 -14.26 -13.51 2.25
N GLY A 138 -14.76 -12.84 3.28
CA GLY A 138 -16.19 -12.60 3.50
C GLY A 138 -16.81 -11.85 2.33
N LEU A 139 -16.21 -10.75 1.89
CA LEU A 139 -16.69 -9.94 0.77
C LEU A 139 -16.68 -10.71 -0.55
N TYR A 140 -15.62 -11.48 -0.84
CA TYR A 140 -15.57 -12.33 -2.03
C TYR A 140 -16.68 -13.37 -2.04
N ARG A 141 -16.98 -13.98 -0.89
CA ARG A 141 -18.07 -14.95 -0.76
C ARG A 141 -19.43 -14.27 -0.90
N ALA A 142 -19.64 -13.12 -0.25
CA ALA A 142 -20.89 -12.38 -0.27
C ALA A 142 -21.29 -11.89 -1.68
N LYS A 143 -20.30 -11.61 -2.54
CA LYS A 143 -20.52 -11.23 -3.95
C LYS A 143 -20.21 -12.33 -4.95
N ALA A 144 -20.00 -13.57 -4.48
CA ALA A 144 -19.67 -14.72 -5.31
C ALA A 144 -18.57 -14.41 -6.35
N VAL A 145 -17.53 -13.67 -5.95
CA VAL A 145 -16.49 -13.18 -6.87
C VAL A 145 -15.68 -14.37 -7.40
N PRO A 146 -15.64 -14.60 -8.72
CA PRO A 146 -14.88 -15.69 -9.32
C PRO A 146 -13.38 -15.49 -9.10
N ALA A 147 -12.61 -16.59 -9.14
CA ALA A 147 -11.16 -16.56 -8.89
C ALA A 147 -10.43 -15.48 -9.71
N GLY A 148 -10.72 -15.40 -11.01
CA GLY A 148 -10.11 -14.43 -11.92
C GLY A 148 -10.48 -12.96 -11.66
N GLY A 149 -11.55 -12.70 -10.89
CA GLY A 149 -12.02 -11.35 -10.55
C GLY A 149 -11.55 -10.84 -9.17
N ARG A 150 -10.88 -11.66 -8.36
CA ARG A 150 -10.55 -11.30 -6.98
C ARG A 150 -9.48 -10.22 -6.86
N LEU A 151 -8.44 -10.28 -7.70
CA LEU A 151 -7.43 -9.21 -7.76
C LEU A 151 -8.08 -7.88 -8.14
N THR A 152 -8.95 -7.90 -9.14
CA THR A 152 -9.72 -6.72 -9.55
C THR A 152 -10.56 -6.17 -8.39
N ALA A 153 -11.32 -7.03 -7.70
CA ALA A 153 -12.11 -6.62 -6.53
C ALA A 153 -11.23 -6.06 -5.39
N ALA A 154 -10.06 -6.65 -5.13
CA ALA A 154 -9.10 -6.15 -4.14
C ALA A 154 -8.56 -4.76 -4.49
N VAL A 155 -8.18 -4.56 -5.76
CA VAL A 155 -7.68 -3.28 -6.27
C VAL A 155 -8.76 -2.20 -6.16
N VAL A 156 -9.98 -2.50 -6.62
CA VAL A 156 -11.11 -1.56 -6.56
C VAL A 156 -11.50 -1.21 -5.11
N PHE A 157 -11.37 -2.16 -4.18
CA PHE A 157 -11.56 -1.91 -2.75
C PHE A 157 -10.46 -1.02 -2.17
N ALA A 158 -9.20 -1.31 -2.50
CA ALA A 158 -8.04 -0.64 -1.89
C ALA A 158 -7.84 0.79 -2.40
N LEU A 159 -7.99 1.00 -3.71
CA LEU A 159 -7.68 2.26 -4.39
C LEU A 159 -8.31 3.52 -3.77
N PRO A 160 -9.63 3.59 -3.52
CA PRO A 160 -10.23 4.81 -2.97
C PRO A 160 -9.71 5.10 -1.56
N GLY A 161 -9.54 4.05 -0.74
CA GLY A 161 -8.95 4.20 0.60
C GLY A 161 -7.51 4.72 0.54
N MET A 162 -6.67 4.16 -0.34
CA MET A 162 -5.27 4.61 -0.51
C MET A 162 -5.19 6.10 -0.87
N VAL A 163 -6.09 6.58 -1.74
CA VAL A 163 -6.14 8.01 -2.12
C VAL A 163 -6.52 8.88 -0.92
N LEU A 164 -7.52 8.46 -0.14
CA LEU A 164 -7.95 9.19 1.06
C LEU A 164 -6.88 9.16 2.15
N ASP A 165 -6.17 8.04 2.29
CA ASP A 165 -5.09 7.87 3.25
C ASP A 165 -3.89 8.76 2.97
N ALA A 166 -3.59 9.10 1.71
CA ALA A 166 -2.59 10.12 1.40
C ALA A 166 -2.92 11.45 2.09
N GLY A 167 -4.21 11.81 2.16
CA GLY A 167 -4.67 12.96 2.95
C GLY A 167 -4.52 12.74 4.46
N THR A 168 -4.88 11.56 4.98
CA THR A 168 -4.74 11.27 6.42
C THR A 168 -3.28 11.30 6.90
N VAL A 169 -2.33 10.88 6.05
CA VAL A 169 -0.90 10.94 6.35
C VAL A 169 -0.41 12.38 6.27
N PHE A 170 -0.83 13.14 5.24
CA PHE A 170 -0.42 14.54 5.09
C PHE A 170 -0.90 15.43 6.25
N PHE A 171 -2.11 15.17 6.75
CA PHE A 171 -2.73 15.88 7.88
C PHE A 171 -2.74 15.04 9.16
N PHE A 172 -1.72 14.19 9.37
CA PHE A 172 -1.71 13.17 10.43
C PHE A 172 -2.06 13.73 11.82
N SER A 173 -1.41 14.80 12.25
CA SER A 173 -1.62 15.40 13.57
C SER A 173 -3.03 15.98 13.75
N ASP A 174 -3.67 16.45 12.67
CA ASP A 174 -5.02 17.01 12.71
C ASP A 174 -6.08 15.89 12.69
N VAL A 175 -5.82 14.82 11.95
CA VAL A 175 -6.71 13.67 11.83
C VAL A 175 -6.64 12.76 13.06
N PHE A 176 -5.45 12.57 13.63
CA PHE A 176 -5.18 11.70 14.77
C PHE A 176 -4.53 12.45 15.95
N PRO A 177 -5.22 13.45 16.54
CA PRO A 177 -4.67 14.25 17.64
C PRO A 177 -4.47 13.44 18.93
N ASN A 178 -5.07 12.26 19.02
CA ASN A 178 -4.89 11.33 20.13
C ASN A 178 -3.55 10.57 20.06
N MET A 179 -2.94 10.49 18.87
CA MET A 179 -1.71 9.75 18.64
C MET A 179 -0.48 10.65 18.80
N ARG A 180 0.67 10.04 19.12
CA ARG A 180 1.92 10.82 19.19
C ARG A 180 2.29 11.35 17.79
N PRO A 181 2.77 12.60 17.66
CA PRO A 181 3.15 13.16 16.36
C PRO A 181 4.25 12.39 15.62
N ASP A 182 5.09 11.64 16.35
CA ASP A 182 6.16 10.82 15.78
C ASP A 182 5.72 9.41 15.37
N ALA A 183 4.44 9.07 15.52
CA ALA A 183 3.87 7.79 15.10
C ALA A 183 3.47 7.76 13.62
N ASP A 184 3.64 8.87 12.88
CA ASP A 184 3.29 9.03 11.46
C ASP A 184 3.97 7.97 10.57
N ALA A 185 5.26 7.70 10.77
CA ALA A 185 6.01 6.69 10.01
C ALA A 185 5.49 5.27 10.30
N LEU A 186 5.15 4.97 11.56
CA LEU A 186 4.58 3.68 11.95
C LEU A 186 3.17 3.51 11.39
N PHE A 187 2.38 4.59 11.37
CA PHE A 187 1.07 4.61 10.74
C PHE A 187 1.15 4.44 9.21
N ALA A 188 2.07 5.12 8.53
CA ALA A 188 2.30 4.89 7.10
C ALA A 188 2.66 3.43 6.82
N ALA A 189 3.54 2.83 7.63
CA ALA A 189 3.87 1.41 7.52
C ALA A 189 2.65 0.50 7.76
N TRP A 190 1.79 0.85 8.72
CA TRP A 190 0.53 0.15 8.99
C TRP A 190 -0.40 0.15 7.78
N LEU A 191 -0.58 1.29 7.12
CA LEU A 191 -1.41 1.43 5.92
C LEU A 191 -0.86 0.57 4.76
N PHE A 192 0.43 0.70 4.45
CA PHE A 192 1.08 -0.11 3.42
C PHE A 192 0.92 -1.61 3.68
N TRP A 193 1.08 -2.02 4.93
CA TRP A 193 0.90 -3.41 5.35
C TRP A 193 -0.52 -3.90 5.10
N GLY A 194 -1.53 -3.17 5.61
CA GLY A 194 -2.94 -3.53 5.45
C GLY A 194 -3.34 -3.67 3.99
N TYR A 195 -2.96 -2.71 3.15
CA TYR A 195 -3.24 -2.76 1.72
C TYR A 195 -2.51 -3.89 0.98
N SER A 196 -1.26 -4.16 1.34
CA SER A 196 -0.52 -5.30 0.76
C SER A 196 -1.24 -6.61 1.04
N ILE A 197 -1.74 -6.80 2.27
CA ILE A 197 -2.53 -7.98 2.63
C ILE A 197 -3.83 -8.05 1.81
N VAL A 198 -4.56 -6.94 1.67
CA VAL A 198 -5.77 -6.89 0.83
C VAL A 198 -5.45 -7.31 -0.61
N LEU A 199 -4.40 -6.78 -1.23
CA LEU A 199 -4.04 -7.13 -2.60
C LEU A 199 -3.60 -8.60 -2.72
N LEU A 200 -2.83 -9.11 -1.76
CA LEU A 200 -2.40 -10.52 -1.71
C LEU A 200 -3.59 -11.47 -1.63
N THR A 201 -4.70 -11.07 -0.99
CA THR A 201 -5.91 -11.91 -0.94
C THR A 201 -6.50 -12.16 -2.32
N GLY A 202 -6.32 -11.22 -3.26
CA GLY A 202 -6.77 -11.34 -4.65
C GLY A 202 -5.91 -12.26 -5.51
N ILE A 203 -4.70 -12.59 -5.05
CA ILE A 203 -3.71 -13.41 -5.77
C ILE A 203 -3.63 -14.82 -5.19
N VAL A 204 -3.50 -14.92 -3.87
CA VAL A 204 -3.11 -16.16 -3.16
C VAL A 204 -4.32 -17.00 -2.78
N LEU A 205 -5.48 -16.39 -2.54
CA LEU A 205 -6.63 -17.14 -2.04
C LEU A 205 -7.27 -17.96 -3.16
N PRO A 206 -7.34 -19.30 -3.03
CA PRO A 206 -7.91 -20.17 -4.04
C PRO A 206 -9.39 -19.84 -4.25
N GLY A 207 -9.79 -19.62 -5.50
CA GLY A 207 -11.18 -19.54 -5.90
C GLY A 207 -11.60 -20.82 -6.60
N LYS A 208 -12.89 -21.15 -6.56
CA LYS A 208 -13.40 -22.25 -7.40
C LYS A 208 -13.18 -21.87 -8.87
N PRO A 209 -12.61 -22.76 -9.70
CA PRO A 209 -12.55 -22.56 -11.14
C PRO A 209 -13.96 -22.31 -11.69
N GLN A 210 -14.09 -21.38 -12.63
CA GLN A 210 -15.32 -21.28 -13.42
C GLN A 210 -15.45 -22.58 -14.22
N GLN A 211 -16.53 -23.33 -13.99
CA GLN A 211 -16.89 -24.41 -14.91
C GLN A 211 -17.29 -23.77 -16.25
N PRO A 212 -16.81 -24.33 -17.38
CA PRO A 212 -17.09 -23.82 -18.71
C PRO A 212 -18.58 -23.84 -19.04
#